data_AF-A0A8T4CQT5-F1
#
_entry.id   AF-A0A8T4CQT5-F1
#
_cell.length_a   1.000
_cell.length_b   1.000
_cell.length_c   1.000
_cell.angle_alpha   90.00
_cell.angle_beta   90.00
_cell.angle_gamma   90.00
#
_symmetry.space_group_name_H-M   'P 1'
#
loop_
_entity.id
_entity.type
_entity.pdbx_description
1 polymer ?
#
loop_
_entity_poly.entity_id
_entity_poly.type
_entity_poly.pdbx_seq_one_letter_code
_entity_poly.pdbx_strand_id
1 'polypeptide(L)'
;MSAAFAASIRGVRYLRLADTVGRYVVGAVPALIGKHTTPSSKEGAQLIGFYIKEGKRCNDNVRGVSCMVYDVDNKEEGRHFTIEAALELLDAADAEYTVHTTYNHSPELHKFRIILPFDSVITPEEYPQLWADVAQYFGFYADVDASCKDISRAYYLPSCPADMLQHARLIHCYGGEVNHGAS
;
A
#
# COMPACT_ATOMS: atom_id res chain seq x y z
N MET A 1 14.93 8.39 -25.09
CA MET A 1 14.27 7.59 -24.04
C MET A 1 14.49 8.33 -22.73
N SER A 2 13.44 8.91 -22.15
CA SER A 2 13.52 9.40 -20.78
C SER A 2 13.55 8.17 -19.88
N ALA A 3 14.50 8.08 -18.95
CA ALA A 3 14.35 7.13 -17.86
C ALA A 3 13.07 7.51 -17.11
N ALA A 4 12.10 6.61 -17.04
CA ALA A 4 10.97 6.79 -16.14
C ALA A 4 11.53 6.73 -14.70
N PHE A 5 11.41 7.82 -13.96
CA PHE A 5 11.78 7.85 -12.56
C PHE A 5 10.56 7.44 -11.74
N ALA A 6 10.71 6.44 -10.87
CA ALA A 6 9.67 6.07 -9.91
C ALA A 6 9.34 7.26 -8.99
N ALA A 7 8.06 7.54 -8.81
CA ALA A 7 7.61 8.58 -7.91
C ALA A 7 8.11 8.31 -6.48
N SER A 8 8.74 9.33 -5.89
CA SER A 8 9.23 9.26 -4.52
C SER A 8 8.17 9.73 -3.55
N ILE A 9 7.80 8.87 -2.61
CA ILE A 9 6.81 9.19 -1.58
C ILE A 9 7.50 9.77 -0.35
N ARG A 10 6.76 10.59 0.40
CA ARG A 10 7.12 11.09 1.73
C ARG A 10 6.23 10.40 2.76
N GLY A 11 6.83 9.58 3.61
CA GLY A 11 6.10 8.76 4.56
C GLY A 11 6.70 8.79 5.96
N VAL A 12 6.08 8.02 6.83
CA VAL A 12 6.56 7.78 8.19
C VAL A 12 6.63 6.27 8.42
N ARG A 13 7.74 5.79 8.99
CA ARG A 13 7.91 4.38 9.32
C ARG A 13 7.87 4.18 10.82
N TYR A 14 7.06 3.22 11.26
CA TYR A 14 6.97 2.77 12.65
C TYR A 14 7.55 1.36 12.72
N LEU A 15 8.55 1.15 13.57
CA LEU A 15 9.24 -0.14 13.63
C LEU A 15 8.51 -1.11 14.54
N ARG A 16 7.78 -0.60 15.54
CA ARG A 16 7.04 -1.37 16.53
C ARG A 16 5.64 -0.79 16.71
N LEU A 17 4.68 -1.64 17.07
CA LEU A 17 3.30 -1.22 17.36
C LEU A 17 3.22 -0.16 18.47
N ALA A 18 4.14 -0.21 19.44
CA ALA A 18 4.22 0.76 20.55
C ALA A 18 4.83 2.11 20.16
N ASP A 19 5.41 2.24 18.97
CA ASP A 19 6.02 3.50 18.55
C ASP A 19 4.92 4.54 18.32
N THR A 20 5.01 5.67 19.05
CA THR A 20 4.07 6.79 18.87
C THR A 20 4.65 7.90 18.01
N VAL A 21 5.96 7.89 17.78
CA VAL A 21 6.70 8.79 16.89
C VAL A 21 7.45 7.92 15.88
N GLY A 22 7.18 8.11 14.60
CA GLY A 22 7.83 7.34 13.54
C GLY A 22 9.02 8.07 12.92
N ARG A 23 9.81 7.34 12.14
CA ARG A 23 10.94 7.88 11.39
C ARG A 23 10.46 8.38 10.04
N TYR A 24 10.77 9.63 9.71
CA TYR A 24 10.49 10.18 8.37
C TYR A 24 11.31 9.45 7.30
N VAL A 25 10.66 9.11 6.18
CA VAL A 25 11.27 8.41 5.06
C VAL A 25 10.89 9.06 3.73
N VAL A 26 11.82 9.04 2.77
CA VAL A 26 11.60 9.51 1.40
C VAL A 26 12.22 8.52 0.43
N GLY A 27 11.48 8.15 -0.62
CA GLY A 27 11.97 7.28 -1.69
C GLY A 27 10.85 6.57 -2.44
N ALA A 28 11.22 5.78 -3.44
CA ALA A 28 10.28 4.94 -4.17
C ALA A 28 9.68 3.86 -3.24
N VAL A 29 8.40 3.53 -3.46
CA VAL A 29 7.65 2.59 -2.61
C VAL A 29 8.39 1.25 -2.38
N PRO A 30 8.94 0.55 -3.38
CA PRO A 30 9.57 -0.76 -3.20
C PRO A 30 10.81 -0.68 -2.32
N ALA A 31 11.59 0.39 -2.47
CA ALA A 31 12.77 0.61 -1.65
C ALA A 31 12.39 0.85 -0.17
N LEU A 32 11.24 1.49 0.08
CA LEU A 32 10.76 1.77 1.42
C LEU A 32 10.12 0.55 2.11
N ILE A 33 9.34 -0.24 1.36
CA ILE A 33 8.64 -1.41 1.92
C ILE A 33 9.53 -2.66 1.99
N GLY A 34 10.55 -2.76 1.13
CA GLY A 34 11.44 -3.91 1.07
C GLY A 34 10.76 -5.17 0.54
N LYS A 35 11.33 -6.33 0.87
CA LYS A 35 10.82 -7.67 0.50
C LYS A 35 9.95 -8.26 1.60
N HIS A 36 9.27 -9.37 1.30
CA HIS A 36 8.55 -10.13 2.32
C HIS A 36 9.49 -10.62 3.41
N THR A 37 8.97 -10.60 4.63
CA THR A 37 9.62 -11.15 5.81
C THR A 37 8.77 -12.26 6.40
N THR A 38 9.40 -13.17 7.14
CA THR A 38 8.70 -14.30 7.78
C THR A 38 8.77 -14.19 9.31
N PRO A 39 8.11 -13.18 9.91
CA PRO A 39 8.11 -13.03 11.36
C PRO A 39 7.29 -14.14 12.03
N SER A 40 7.51 -14.34 13.33
CA SER A 40 6.77 -15.32 14.13
C SER A 40 5.31 -14.93 14.39
N SER A 41 4.92 -13.68 14.10
CA SER A 41 3.54 -13.18 14.20
C SER A 41 3.28 -12.06 13.19
N LYS A 42 2.00 -11.72 12.98
CA LYS A 42 1.56 -10.61 12.11
C LYS A 42 2.08 -9.24 12.54
N GLU A 43 2.41 -9.07 13.82
CA GLU A 43 2.81 -7.78 14.38
C GLU A 43 4.23 -7.44 13.93
N GLY A 44 4.33 -6.62 12.89
CA GLY A 44 5.59 -6.17 12.31
C GLY A 44 5.66 -4.66 12.13
N ALA A 45 6.73 -4.22 11.47
CA ALA A 45 6.90 -2.83 11.08
C ALA A 45 5.75 -2.37 10.18
N GLN A 46 5.38 -1.10 10.31
CA GLN A 46 4.32 -0.46 9.54
C GLN A 46 4.88 0.71 8.75
N LEU A 47 4.41 0.86 7.51
CA LEU A 47 4.57 2.05 6.71
C LEU A 47 3.29 2.86 6.71
N ILE A 48 3.49 4.16 6.62
CA ILE A 48 2.46 5.16 6.57
C ILE A 48 2.68 6.03 5.32
N GLY A 49 1.65 6.11 4.45
CA GLY A 49 1.68 6.83 3.16
C GLY A 49 1.54 8.36 3.23
N PHE A 50 1.63 8.93 4.43
CA PHE A 50 1.50 10.36 4.69
C PHE A 50 2.66 10.85 5.56
N TYR A 51 2.93 12.15 5.53
CA TYR A 51 3.91 12.77 6.41
C TYR A 51 3.23 13.51 7.56
N ILE A 52 3.83 13.33 8.74
CA ILE A 52 3.54 14.12 9.93
C ILE A 52 4.70 15.10 10.11
N LYS A 53 4.40 16.35 10.45
CA LYS A 53 5.47 17.34 10.71
C LYS A 53 6.13 17.03 12.05
N GLU A 54 5.32 16.91 13.10
CA GLU A 54 5.72 16.64 14.48
C GLU A 54 4.55 15.96 15.23
N GLY A 55 4.84 15.28 16.34
CA GLY A 55 3.82 14.72 17.23
C GLY A 55 3.49 13.25 17.01
N LYS A 56 2.41 12.79 17.64
CA LYS A 56 1.96 11.40 17.59
C LYS A 56 1.14 11.12 16.33
N ARG A 57 1.02 9.86 15.95
CA ARG A 57 0.09 9.43 14.90
C ARG A 57 -1.36 9.73 15.29
N CYS A 58 -1.96 10.71 14.64
CA CYS A 58 -3.40 10.99 14.62
C CYS A 58 -3.72 11.85 13.41
N ASN A 59 -5.00 11.96 13.07
CA ASN A 59 -5.47 12.69 11.88
C ASN A 59 -5.04 14.16 11.89
N ASP A 60 -5.14 14.81 13.05
CA ASP A 60 -4.79 16.24 13.22
C ASP A 60 -3.31 16.57 12.94
N ASN A 61 -2.43 15.56 13.03
CA ASN A 61 -1.00 15.73 12.80
C ASN A 61 -0.58 15.41 11.36
N VAL A 62 -1.50 14.90 10.53
CA VAL A 62 -1.22 14.64 9.11
C VAL A 62 -1.15 15.97 8.36
N ARG A 63 -0.09 16.18 7.58
CA ARG A 63 0.12 17.41 6.81
C ARG A 63 0.05 17.23 5.31
N GLY A 64 0.05 15.98 4.87
CA GLY A 64 -0.15 15.63 3.48
C GLY A 64 0.10 14.16 3.22
N VAL A 65 -0.53 13.66 2.18
CA VAL A 65 -0.46 12.27 1.74
C VAL A 65 0.29 12.23 0.41
N SER A 66 1.22 11.30 0.28
CA SER A 66 2.05 11.14 -0.95
C SER A 66 1.84 9.81 -1.64
N CYS A 67 1.08 8.90 -1.03
CA CYS A 67 0.53 7.74 -1.71
C CYS A 67 -0.82 7.32 -1.11
N MET A 68 -1.66 6.73 -1.93
CA MET A 68 -2.84 6.01 -1.47
C MET A 68 -2.52 4.57 -1.21
N VAL A 69 -3.15 4.02 -0.18
CA VAL A 69 -3.09 2.59 0.11
C VAL A 69 -4.51 2.06 0.16
N TYR A 70 -4.75 0.98 -0.57
CA TYR A 70 -5.99 0.23 -0.59
C TYR A 70 -5.72 -1.17 -0.01
N ASP A 71 -6.49 -1.56 1.00
CA ASP A 71 -6.41 -2.88 1.63
C ASP A 71 -7.52 -3.76 1.04
N VAL A 72 -7.13 -4.79 0.30
CA VAL A 72 -8.04 -5.83 -0.19
C VAL A 72 -7.99 -6.97 0.82
N ASP A 73 -8.99 -7.01 1.69
CA ASP A 73 -9.18 -8.05 2.69
C ASP A 73 -10.41 -8.86 2.29
N ASN A 74 -10.28 -9.75 1.30
CA ASN A 74 -11.36 -10.65 0.90
C ASN A 74 -11.86 -11.40 2.16
N LYS A 75 -13.12 -11.13 2.61
CA LYS A 75 -13.66 -11.63 3.88
C LYS A 75 -14.54 -12.88 3.76
N GLU A 76 -15.25 -13.09 2.64
CA GLU A 76 -16.24 -14.18 2.51
C GLU A 76 -16.36 -14.73 1.06
N GLU A 77 -16.91 -15.94 0.92
CA GLU A 77 -17.06 -16.70 -0.33
C GLU A 77 -18.07 -16.07 -1.32
N GLY A 78 -17.72 -16.03 -2.60
CA GLY A 78 -18.66 -15.75 -3.69
C GLY A 78 -18.14 -14.78 -4.77
N ARG A 79 -17.22 -13.88 -4.40
CA ARG A 79 -16.43 -13.09 -5.37
C ARG A 79 -15.15 -12.61 -4.70
N HIS A 80 -14.02 -13.15 -5.14
CA HIS A 80 -12.71 -12.70 -4.68
C HIS A 80 -12.13 -11.75 -5.73
N PHE A 81 -11.85 -10.51 -5.32
CA PHE A 81 -11.03 -9.64 -6.13
C PHE A 81 -9.59 -10.16 -6.08
N THR A 82 -9.05 -10.52 -7.25
CA THR A 82 -7.74 -11.17 -7.36
C THR A 82 -6.64 -10.14 -7.57
N ILE A 83 -5.40 -10.58 -7.43
CA ILE A 83 -4.25 -9.70 -7.69
C ILE A 83 -4.21 -9.40 -9.18
N GLU A 84 -4.46 -10.40 -10.02
CA GLU A 84 -4.47 -10.31 -11.47
C GLU A 84 -5.52 -9.31 -11.97
N ALA A 85 -6.74 -9.35 -11.41
CA ALA A 85 -7.78 -8.37 -11.75
C ALA A 85 -7.37 -6.94 -11.35
N ALA A 86 -6.70 -6.78 -10.20
CA ALA A 86 -6.16 -5.47 -9.82
C ALA A 86 -5.08 -4.99 -10.79
N LEU A 87 -4.14 -5.86 -11.19
CA LEU A 87 -3.10 -5.52 -12.15
C LEU A 87 -3.69 -5.12 -13.51
N GLU A 88 -4.66 -5.87 -14.02
CA GLU A 88 -5.33 -5.55 -15.29
C GLU A 88 -5.95 -4.14 -15.27
N LEU A 89 -6.63 -3.77 -14.18
CA LEU A 89 -7.24 -2.45 -14.02
C LEU A 89 -6.19 -1.34 -13.90
N LEU A 90 -5.10 -1.59 -13.18
CA LEU A 90 -4.01 -0.63 -12.97
C LEU A 90 -3.19 -0.42 -14.26
N ASP A 91 -2.88 -1.50 -14.97
CA ASP A 91 -2.13 -1.48 -16.23
C ASP A 91 -2.95 -0.80 -17.33
N ALA A 92 -4.26 -1.07 -17.41
CA ALA A 92 -5.16 -0.42 -18.38
C ALA A 92 -5.25 1.10 -18.21
N ALA A 93 -4.96 1.60 -17.00
CA ALA A 93 -4.93 3.01 -16.67
C ALA A 93 -3.53 3.64 -16.73
N ASP A 94 -2.51 2.90 -17.17
CA ASP A 94 -1.10 3.34 -17.22
C ASP A 94 -0.62 3.89 -15.87
N ALA A 95 -1.04 3.25 -14.77
CA ALA A 95 -0.76 3.72 -13.42
C ALA A 95 0.60 3.24 -12.91
N GLU A 96 1.29 4.09 -12.17
CA GLU A 96 2.38 3.67 -11.29
C GLU A 96 1.78 3.01 -10.03
N TYR A 97 2.28 1.82 -9.66
CA TYR A 97 1.76 1.11 -8.49
C TYR A 97 2.77 0.17 -7.85
N THR A 98 2.48 -0.21 -6.61
CA THR A 98 3.04 -1.38 -5.95
C THR A 98 1.92 -2.22 -5.35
N VAL A 99 1.89 -3.52 -5.69
CA VAL A 99 0.97 -4.49 -5.13
C VAL A 99 1.74 -5.51 -4.29
N HIS A 100 1.29 -5.79 -3.07
CA HIS A 100 1.89 -6.85 -2.27
C HIS A 100 0.88 -7.64 -1.45
N THR A 101 1.13 -8.94 -1.26
CA THR A 101 0.32 -9.76 -0.36
C THR A 101 0.49 -9.34 1.10
N THR A 102 -0.55 -9.56 1.90
CA THR A 102 -0.55 -9.32 3.35
C THR A 102 -0.23 -10.60 4.13
N TYR A 103 -0.05 -10.48 5.44
CA TYR A 103 0.33 -11.60 6.30
C TYR A 103 -0.62 -12.81 6.22
N ASN A 104 -1.92 -12.60 6.08
CA ASN A 104 -2.92 -13.67 6.06
C ASN A 104 -3.34 -14.09 4.64
N HIS A 105 -2.54 -13.79 3.61
CA HIS A 105 -2.86 -14.22 2.25
C HIS A 105 -2.77 -15.75 2.10
N SER A 106 -3.56 -16.30 1.18
CA SER A 106 -3.38 -17.65 0.64
C SER A 106 -3.71 -17.67 -0.86
N PRO A 107 -3.36 -18.74 -1.59
CA PRO A 107 -3.77 -18.91 -3.00
C PRO A 107 -5.28 -18.89 -3.20
N GLU A 108 -6.05 -19.33 -2.22
CA GLU A 108 -7.52 -19.40 -2.25
C GLU A 108 -8.15 -18.08 -1.80
N LEU A 109 -7.45 -17.32 -0.95
CA LEU A 109 -7.92 -16.07 -0.38
C LEU A 109 -6.90 -14.96 -0.57
N HIS A 110 -7.01 -14.27 -1.70
CA HIS A 110 -6.13 -13.16 -2.05
C HIS A 110 -6.33 -12.01 -1.06
N LYS A 111 -5.32 -11.75 -0.22
CA LYS A 111 -5.30 -10.58 0.66
C LYS A 111 -4.08 -9.76 0.36
N PHE A 112 -4.26 -8.56 -0.15
CA PHE A 112 -3.17 -7.75 -0.69
C PHE A 112 -3.43 -6.26 -0.51
N ARG A 113 -2.38 -5.46 -0.72
CA ARG A 113 -2.44 -4.01 -0.74
C ARG A 113 -2.07 -3.50 -2.11
N ILE A 114 -2.76 -2.46 -2.53
CA ILE A 114 -2.39 -1.63 -3.69
C ILE A 114 -1.89 -0.30 -3.14
N ILE A 115 -0.69 0.11 -3.55
CA ILE A 115 -0.08 1.37 -3.18
C ILE A 115 0.10 2.20 -4.45
N LEU A 116 -0.54 3.37 -4.50
CA LEU A 116 -0.48 4.31 -5.61
C LEU A 116 0.30 5.55 -5.17
N PRO A 117 1.55 5.73 -5.60
CA PRO A 117 2.29 6.97 -5.33
C PRO A 117 1.72 8.13 -6.14
N PHE A 118 1.83 9.34 -5.60
CA PHE A 118 1.40 10.57 -6.28
C PHE A 118 2.57 11.53 -6.50
N ASP A 119 2.55 12.22 -7.64
CA ASP A 119 3.48 13.29 -7.96
C ASP A 119 3.25 14.55 -7.12
N SER A 120 2.04 14.70 -6.58
CA SER A 120 1.64 15.83 -5.74
C SER A 120 1.19 15.38 -4.35
N VAL A 121 1.31 16.29 -3.39
CA VAL A 121 0.82 16.06 -2.03
C VAL A 121 -0.67 16.31 -1.98
N ILE A 122 -1.43 15.32 -1.50
CA ILE A 122 -2.86 15.46 -1.22
C ILE A 122 -3.03 16.05 0.18
N THR A 123 -3.90 17.04 0.31
CA THR A 123 -4.20 17.66 1.62
C THR A 123 -5.11 16.77 2.47
N PRO A 124 -5.08 16.90 3.81
CA PRO A 124 -5.99 16.16 4.67
C PRO A 124 -7.48 16.36 4.36
N GLU A 125 -7.84 17.55 3.89
CA GLU A 125 -9.19 17.95 3.55
C GLU A 125 -9.69 17.24 2.29
N GLU A 126 -8.83 17.06 1.29
CA GLU A 126 -9.16 16.41 0.01
C GLU A 126 -9.16 14.88 0.10
N TYR A 127 -8.33 14.32 1.01
CA TYR A 127 -8.04 12.89 1.05
C TYR A 127 -9.29 11.98 1.13
N PRO A 128 -10.29 12.23 1.99
CA PRO A 128 -11.41 11.29 2.15
C PRO A 128 -12.23 11.11 0.87
N GLN A 129 -12.45 12.20 0.13
CA GLN A 129 -13.19 12.18 -1.14
C GLN A 129 -12.32 11.58 -2.24
N LEU A 130 -11.08 12.05 -2.38
CA LEU A 130 -10.17 11.57 -3.42
C LEU A 130 -9.91 10.07 -3.29
N TRP A 131 -9.82 9.53 -2.06
CA TRP A 131 -9.65 8.09 -1.82
C TRP A 131 -10.78 7.26 -2.44
N ALA A 132 -12.02 7.73 -2.32
CA ALA A 132 -13.18 7.06 -2.92
C ALA A 132 -13.18 7.22 -4.43
N ASP A 133 -12.92 8.44 -4.93
CA ASP A 133 -12.93 8.74 -6.36
C ASP A 133 -11.87 7.94 -7.13
N VAL A 134 -10.66 7.82 -6.57
CA VAL A 134 -9.58 7.04 -7.18
C VAL A 134 -9.94 5.55 -7.24
N ALA A 135 -10.49 4.97 -6.16
CA ALA A 135 -10.88 3.56 -6.19
C ALA A 135 -12.06 3.30 -7.17
N GLN A 136 -12.96 4.27 -7.32
CA GLN A 136 -14.03 4.22 -8.30
C GLN A 136 -13.50 4.34 -9.73
N TYR A 137 -12.55 5.24 -9.96
CA TYR A 137 -11.90 5.43 -11.26
C TYR A 137 -11.25 4.14 -11.75
N PHE A 138 -10.52 3.43 -10.89
CA PHE A 138 -9.93 2.13 -11.22
C PHE A 138 -10.94 0.97 -11.20
N GLY A 139 -12.17 1.17 -10.71
CA GLY A 139 -13.21 0.15 -10.71
C GLY A 139 -13.13 -0.91 -9.61
N PHE A 140 -12.32 -0.70 -8.56
CA PHE A 140 -12.17 -1.63 -7.43
C PHE A 140 -12.74 -1.11 -6.10
N TYR A 141 -13.52 -0.02 -6.11
CA TYR A 141 -14.09 0.58 -4.88
C TYR A 141 -14.89 -0.42 -4.03
N ALA A 142 -15.60 -1.36 -4.65
CA ALA A 142 -16.40 -2.37 -3.94
C ALA A 142 -15.56 -3.46 -3.27
N ASP A 143 -14.28 -3.57 -3.63
CA ASP A 143 -13.40 -4.67 -3.25
C ASP A 143 -12.39 -4.29 -2.17
N VAL A 144 -12.35 -3.02 -1.78
CA VAL A 144 -11.40 -2.47 -0.80
C VAL A 144 -12.08 -2.20 0.55
N ASP A 145 -11.35 -2.40 1.65
CA ASP A 145 -11.87 -2.14 2.99
C ASP A 145 -12.09 -0.63 3.19
N ALA A 146 -13.36 -0.21 3.22
CA ALA A 146 -13.76 1.20 3.37
C ALA A 146 -13.30 1.84 4.69
N SER A 147 -12.87 1.06 5.69
CA SER A 147 -12.25 1.59 6.92
C SER A 147 -10.85 2.19 6.69
N CYS A 148 -10.26 1.98 5.51
CA CYS A 148 -8.95 2.53 5.11
C CYS A 148 -8.99 4.03 4.73
N LYS A 149 -10.15 4.68 4.80
CA LYS A 149 -10.32 6.14 4.61
C LYS A 149 -9.71 6.97 5.75
N ASP A 150 -9.34 6.34 6.86
CA ASP A 150 -8.64 7.02 7.95
C ASP A 150 -7.27 7.52 7.47
N ILE A 151 -7.13 8.83 7.36
CA ILE A 151 -5.92 9.46 6.84
C ILE A 151 -4.71 9.12 7.68
N SER A 152 -4.85 8.77 8.98
CA SER A 152 -3.72 8.37 9.82
C SER A 152 -3.44 6.85 9.89
N ARG A 153 -4.05 6.07 8.99
CA ARG A 153 -3.94 4.60 8.97
C ARG A 153 -2.50 4.15 8.72
N ALA A 154 -2.04 3.23 9.57
CA ALA A 154 -0.77 2.54 9.40
C ALA A 154 -0.99 1.18 8.75
N TYR A 155 -0.12 0.81 7.80
CA TYR A 155 -0.21 -0.44 7.06
C TYR A 155 1.02 -1.30 7.35
N TYR A 156 0.81 -2.57 7.69
CA TYR A 156 1.92 -3.50 7.88
C TYR A 156 2.73 -3.69 6.60
N LEU A 157 4.05 -3.72 6.74
CA LEU A 157 4.97 -4.05 5.66
C LEU A 157 4.79 -5.50 5.16
N PRO A 158 5.28 -5.81 3.94
CA PRO A 158 5.23 -7.15 3.37
C PRO A 158 5.76 -8.20 4.35
N SER A 159 4.90 -9.13 4.71
CA SER A 159 5.20 -10.21 5.65
C SER A 159 4.21 -11.36 5.45
N CYS A 160 4.59 -12.57 5.86
CA CYS A 160 3.74 -13.75 5.87
C CYS A 160 4.32 -14.86 6.76
N PRO A 161 3.53 -15.87 7.13
CA PRO A 161 4.07 -17.14 7.62
C PRO A 161 5.11 -17.74 6.65
N ALA A 162 6.05 -18.53 7.18
CA ALA A 162 7.17 -19.06 6.40
C ALA A 162 6.73 -20.01 5.27
N ASP A 163 5.70 -20.82 5.52
CA ASP A 163 5.08 -21.73 4.56
C ASP A 163 4.30 -21.00 3.45
N MET A 164 3.88 -19.76 3.69
CA MET A 164 3.20 -18.93 2.68
C MET A 164 4.16 -18.13 1.80
N LEU A 165 5.47 -18.09 2.11
CA LEU A 165 6.43 -17.24 1.39
C LEU A 165 6.48 -17.54 -0.12
N GLN A 166 6.35 -18.80 -0.52
CA GLN A 166 6.31 -19.20 -1.94
C GLN A 166 5.08 -18.66 -2.71
N HIS A 167 4.01 -18.31 -1.98
CA HIS A 167 2.79 -17.73 -2.52
C HIS A 167 2.76 -16.21 -2.39
N ALA A 168 3.72 -15.62 -1.66
CA ALA A 168 3.83 -14.19 -1.53
C ALA A 168 4.06 -13.53 -2.89
N ARG A 169 3.51 -12.33 -3.05
CA ARG A 169 3.69 -11.51 -4.26
C ARG A 169 4.07 -10.12 -3.84
N LEU A 170 5.06 -9.56 -4.50
CA LEU A 170 5.45 -8.16 -4.46
C LEU A 170 5.71 -7.71 -5.90
N ILE A 171 4.84 -6.87 -6.42
CA ILE A 171 4.80 -6.47 -7.83
C ILE A 171 4.83 -4.95 -7.86
N HIS A 172 5.62 -4.38 -8.78
CA HIS A 172 5.69 -2.94 -8.93
C HIS A 172 5.79 -2.56 -10.41
N CYS A 173 5.08 -1.50 -10.81
CA CYS A 173 5.11 -0.96 -12.17
C CYS A 173 5.57 0.50 -12.12
N TYR A 174 6.57 0.85 -12.93
CA TYR A 174 7.08 2.22 -13.12
C TYR A 174 7.24 2.49 -14.62
N GLY A 175 6.63 3.57 -15.13
CA GLY A 175 6.79 3.98 -16.53
C GLY A 175 6.39 2.94 -17.58
N GLY A 176 5.39 2.10 -17.27
CA GLY A 176 4.92 1.01 -18.14
C GLY A 176 5.73 -0.29 -18.07
N GLU A 177 6.77 -0.37 -17.24
CA GLU A 177 7.53 -1.61 -17.01
C GLU A 177 7.12 -2.30 -15.71
N VAL A 178 6.47 -3.47 -15.83
CA VAL A 178 6.09 -4.33 -14.71
C VAL A 178 7.29 -5.14 -14.24
N ASN A 179 7.64 -5.01 -12.96
CA ASN A 179 8.72 -5.74 -12.31
C ASN A 179 8.15 -6.59 -11.17
N HIS A 180 8.47 -7.88 -11.19
CA HIS A 180 8.18 -8.79 -10.09
C HIS A 180 9.33 -8.70 -9.08
N GLY A 181 9.11 -8.05 -7.95
CA GLY A 181 10.08 -8.00 -6.86
C GLY A 181 10.39 -9.39 -6.32
N ALA A 182 11.61 -9.59 -5.83
CA ALA A 182 11.96 -10.84 -5.15
C ALA A 182 11.12 -11.00 -3.87
N SER A 183 10.41 -12.13 -3.77
CA SER A 183 9.78 -12.64 -2.54
C SER A 183 10.82 -12.86 -1.44
#